data_AF-A0A1E7HJF4-F1
#
_entry.id   AF-A0A1E7HJF4-F1
#
_cell.length_a   1.000
_cell.length_b   1.000
_cell.length_c   1.000
_cell.angle_alpha   90.00
_cell.angle_beta   90.00
_cell.angle_gamma   90.00
#
_symmetry.space_group_name_H-M   'P 1'
#
loop_
_entity.id
_entity.type
_entity.pdbx_description
1 polymer ?
#
loop_
_entity_poly.entity_id
_entity_poly.type
_entity_poly.pdbx_seq_one_letter_code
_entity_poly.pdbx_strand_id
1 'polypeptide(L)'
;MSKELIKLIQSINQTNSNTEIEKGVTLSDGLAQRDVLKIKHNIYSELAKAATVTHDRYSKSEVRFISTIKVAEIQKTADKLAKEHRELDSMIQEVNWKTELIS
;
A
#
# COMPACT_ATOMS: atom_id res chain seq x y z
N MET A 1 14.07 18.59 -23.62
CA MET A 1 13.26 18.50 -22.38
C MET A 1 11.91 17.78 -22.54
N SER A 2 10.85 18.35 -23.11
CA SER A 2 9.53 17.67 -23.09
C SER A 2 9.51 16.35 -23.88
N LYS A 3 10.19 16.29 -25.04
CA LYS A 3 10.26 15.07 -25.88
C LYS A 3 11.02 13.93 -25.22
N GLU A 4 12.13 14.22 -24.52
CA GLU A 4 12.92 13.19 -23.84
C GLU A 4 12.16 12.61 -22.65
N LEU A 5 11.44 13.45 -21.90
CA LEU A 5 10.58 13.00 -20.80
C LEU A 5 9.45 12.10 -21.32
N ILE A 6 8.78 12.48 -22.41
CA ILE A 6 7.74 11.65 -23.02
C ILE A 6 8.30 10.29 -23.42
N LYS A 7 9.48 10.27 -24.09
CA LYS A 7 10.13 9.02 -24.50
C LYS A 7 10.43 8.14 -23.28
N LEU A 8 11.00 8.72 -22.23
CA LEU A 8 11.32 7.99 -21.00
C LEU A 8 10.07 7.39 -20.34
N ILE A 9 8.97 8.15 -20.25
CA ILE A 9 7.71 7.66 -19.69
C ILE A 9 7.16 6.50 -20.52
N GLN A 10 7.21 6.60 -21.86
CA GLN A 10 6.76 5.53 -22.75
C GLN A 10 7.60 4.26 -22.58
N SER A 11 8.93 4.40 -22.56
CA SER A 11 9.87 3.31 -22.31
C SER A 11 9.62 2.62 -20.96
N ILE A 12 9.42 3.41 -19.90
CA ILE A 12 9.11 2.86 -18.55
C ILE A 12 7.79 2.09 -18.59
N ASN A 13 6.74 2.67 -19.17
CA ASN A 13 5.43 2.02 -19.22
C ASN A 13 5.46 0.71 -20.03
N GLN A 14 6.16 0.71 -21.17
CA GLN A 14 6.34 -0.50 -21.97
C GLN A 14 7.13 -1.56 -21.20
N THR A 15 8.22 -1.17 -20.54
CA THR A 15 9.03 -2.09 -19.72
C THR A 15 8.19 -2.68 -18.60
N ASN A 16 7.49 -1.83 -17.84
CA ASN A 16 6.65 -2.28 -16.72
C ASN A 16 5.51 -3.22 -17.16
N SER A 17 4.99 -3.07 -18.38
CA SER A 17 3.90 -3.91 -18.88
C SER A 17 4.39 -5.26 -19.42
N ASN A 18 5.68 -5.39 -19.72
CA ASN A 18 6.27 -6.59 -20.32
C ASN A 18 7.19 -7.37 -19.37
N THR A 19 7.61 -6.77 -18.25
CA THR A 19 8.44 -7.44 -17.24
C THR A 19 7.56 -8.13 -16.21
N GLU A 20 7.75 -9.43 -16.01
CA GLU A 20 7.10 -10.19 -14.94
C GLU A 20 7.87 -10.08 -13.63
N ILE A 21 7.17 -9.82 -12.52
CA ILE A 21 7.74 -9.87 -11.15
C ILE A 21 7.51 -11.23 -10.49
N GLU A 22 6.43 -11.91 -10.89
CA GLU A 22 6.07 -13.27 -10.55
C GLU A 22 5.39 -13.88 -11.78
N LYS A 23 5.26 -15.21 -11.81
CA LYS A 23 4.67 -15.91 -12.96
C LYS A 23 3.28 -15.36 -13.30
N GLY A 24 3.16 -14.70 -14.45
CA GLY A 24 1.89 -14.12 -14.93
C GLY A 24 1.45 -12.84 -14.22
N VAL A 25 2.31 -12.20 -13.44
CA VAL A 25 2.07 -10.89 -12.82
C VAL A 25 3.11 -9.92 -13.33
N THR A 26 2.66 -8.90 -14.06
CA THR A 26 3.56 -7.87 -14.60
C THR A 26 3.99 -6.90 -13.50
N LEU A 27 5.09 -6.18 -13.73
CA LEU A 27 5.52 -5.08 -12.87
C LEU A 27 4.44 -3.99 -12.77
N SER A 28 3.68 -3.75 -13.84
CA SER A 28 2.51 -2.86 -13.81
C SER A 28 1.40 -3.37 -12.88
N ASP A 29 1.09 -4.66 -12.92
CA ASP A 29 0.12 -5.28 -11.99
C ASP A 29 0.60 -5.17 -10.53
N GLY A 30 1.89 -5.41 -10.30
CA GLY A 30 2.52 -5.26 -8.99
C GLY A 30 2.44 -3.81 -8.46
N LEU A 31 2.71 -2.82 -9.31
CA LEU A 31 2.59 -1.40 -8.95
C LEU A 31 1.14 -1.05 -8.54
N ALA A 32 0.15 -1.51 -9.30
CA ALA A 32 -1.26 -1.30 -8.97
C ALA A 32 -1.62 -1.94 -7.61
N GLN A 33 -1.16 -3.17 -7.36
CA GLN A 33 -1.39 -3.86 -6.09
C GLN A 33 -0.73 -3.12 -4.92
N ARG A 34 0.51 -2.67 -5.08
CA ARG A 34 1.24 -1.89 -4.06
C ARG A 34 0.47 -0.61 -3.72
N ASP A 35 0.00 0.12 -4.72
CA ASP A 35 -0.71 1.39 -4.51
C ASP A 35 -2.02 1.16 -3.75
N VAL A 36 -2.75 0.09 -4.06
CA VAL A 36 -3.96 -0.32 -3.32
C VAL A 36 -3.62 -0.73 -1.88
N LEU A 37 -2.54 -1.49 -1.66
CA LEU A 37 -2.10 -1.86 -0.31
C LEU A 37 -1.78 -0.63 0.54
N LYS A 38 -1.13 0.39 -0.06
CA LYS A 38 -0.83 1.67 0.60
C LYS A 38 -2.10 2.41 1.00
N ILE A 39 -3.07 2.50 0.09
CA ILE A 39 -4.37 3.14 0.37
C ILE A 39 -5.09 2.40 1.50
N LYS A 40 -5.17 1.07 1.44
CA LYS A 40 -5.80 0.26 2.49
C LYS A 40 -5.10 0.47 3.84
N HIS A 41 -3.77 0.37 3.87
CA HIS A 41 -3.01 0.58 5.10
C HIS A 41 -3.32 1.95 5.74
N ASN A 42 -3.37 3.02 4.93
CA ASN A 42 -3.70 4.36 5.42
C ASN A 42 -5.10 4.40 6.04
N ILE A 43 -6.12 3.84 5.35
CA ILE A 43 -7.50 3.79 5.86
C ILE A 43 -7.57 3.07 7.22
N TYR A 44 -6.96 1.89 7.33
CA TYR A 44 -6.98 1.13 8.58
C TYR A 44 -6.18 1.80 9.70
N SER A 45 -5.08 2.47 9.36
CA SER A 45 -4.28 3.25 10.32
C SER A 45 -5.07 4.45 10.86
N GLU A 46 -5.76 5.19 9.99
CA GLU A 46 -6.62 6.31 10.39
C GLU A 46 -7.80 5.85 11.24
N LEU A 47 -8.45 4.74 10.85
CA LEU A 47 -9.53 4.15 11.62
C LEU A 47 -9.08 3.71 13.02
N ALA A 48 -7.92 3.06 13.14
CA ALA A 48 -7.36 2.66 14.43
C ALA A 48 -7.09 3.87 15.33
N LYS A 49 -6.49 4.94 14.76
CA LYS A 49 -6.22 6.19 15.49
C LYS A 49 -7.51 6.84 15.99
N ALA A 50 -8.53 6.96 15.13
CA ALA A 50 -9.80 7.56 15.49
C ALA A 50 -10.50 6.76 16.60
N ALA A 51 -10.53 5.44 16.51
CA ALA A 51 -11.18 4.59 17.49
C ALA A 51 -10.50 4.65 18.88
N THR A 52 -9.18 4.76 18.94
CA THR A 52 -8.44 4.94 20.20
C THR A 52 -8.77 6.28 20.87
N VAL A 53 -8.75 7.39 20.11
CA VAL A 53 -9.06 8.74 20.64
C VAL A 53 -10.50 8.83 21.14
N THR A 54 -11.45 8.18 20.46
CA THR A 54 -12.84 8.10 20.93
C THR A 54 -12.91 7.38 22.28
N HIS A 55 -12.20 6.28 22.47
CA HIS A 55 -12.22 5.52 23.73
C HIS A 55 -11.69 6.33 24.92
N ASP A 56 -10.56 7.03 24.78
CA ASP A 56 -9.93 7.81 25.86
C ASP A 56 -10.80 8.97 26.36
N ARG A 57 -11.68 9.52 25.52
CA ARG A 57 -12.55 10.67 25.88
C ARG A 57 -13.79 10.27 26.66
N TYR A 58 -14.16 8.99 26.69
CA TYR A 58 -15.30 8.49 27.49
C TYR A 58 -14.84 8.03 28.87
N SER A 59 -14.54 8.98 29.76
CA SER A 59 -14.42 8.70 31.19
C SER A 59 -14.80 9.93 32.03
N LYS A 60 -16.02 9.89 32.61
CA LYS A 60 -16.31 10.20 34.03
C LYS A 60 -17.79 10.26 34.42
N SER A 61 -18.75 10.05 33.52
CA SER A 61 -20.17 9.95 33.91
C SER A 61 -20.99 9.17 32.88
N GLU A 62 -21.60 8.08 33.35
CA GLU A 62 -22.73 7.32 32.79
C GLU A 62 -22.68 6.81 31.33
N VAL A 63 -23.00 5.51 31.18
CA VAL A 63 -23.13 4.69 29.95
C VAL A 63 -21.82 4.16 29.35
N ARG A 64 -21.51 2.88 29.60
CA ARG A 64 -20.50 2.10 28.87
C ARG A 64 -20.96 1.90 27.41
N PHE A 65 -20.42 2.68 26.48
CA PHE A 65 -20.42 2.27 25.08
C PHE A 65 -19.28 1.27 24.88
N ILE A 66 -19.62 -0.03 24.89
CA ILE A 66 -18.72 -1.06 24.37
C ILE A 66 -18.59 -0.75 22.88
N SER A 67 -17.44 -0.23 22.47
CA SER A 67 -17.11 -0.07 21.05
C SER A 67 -17.41 -1.39 20.34
N THR A 68 -18.37 -1.39 19.41
CA THR A 68 -18.68 -2.54 18.54
C THR A 68 -17.46 -2.94 17.69
N ILE A 69 -16.43 -2.09 17.68
CA ILE A 69 -15.21 -2.19 16.90
C ILE A 69 -14.05 -2.59 17.83
N LYS A 70 -13.46 -3.75 17.58
CA LYS A 70 -12.26 -4.21 18.29
C LYS A 70 -11.01 -3.52 17.72
N VAL A 71 -10.56 -2.44 18.37
CA VAL A 71 -9.39 -1.64 17.94
C VAL A 71 -8.15 -2.50 17.68
N ALA A 72 -7.92 -3.52 18.51
CA ALA A 72 -6.81 -4.46 18.34
C ALA A 72 -6.86 -5.24 17.01
N GLU A 73 -8.05 -5.61 16.53
CA GLU A 73 -8.21 -6.32 15.24
C GLU A 73 -7.94 -5.38 14.05
N ILE A 74 -8.34 -4.11 14.17
CA ILE A 74 -8.04 -3.08 13.15
C ILE A 74 -6.54 -2.80 13.09
N GLN A 75 -5.89 -2.62 14.24
CA GLN A 75 -4.45 -2.40 14.30
C GLN A 75 -3.69 -3.59 13.68
N LYS A 76 -4.08 -4.82 14.02
CA LYS A 76 -3.51 -6.04 13.42
C LYS A 76 -3.68 -6.07 11.90
N THR A 77 -4.82 -5.60 11.40
CA THR A 77 -5.07 -5.50 9.95
C THR A 77 -4.17 -4.44 9.31
N ALA A 78 -4.03 -3.27 9.94
CA ALA A 78 -3.14 -2.21 9.47
C ALA A 78 -1.68 -2.69 9.40
N ASP A 79 -1.21 -3.41 10.43
CA ASP A 79 0.16 -3.94 10.52
C ASP A 79 0.41 -5.01 9.45
N LYS A 80 -0.58 -5.88 9.20
CA LYS A 80 -0.51 -6.88 8.12
C LYS A 80 -0.39 -6.20 6.76
N LEU A 81 -1.25 -5.22 6.46
CA LEU A 81 -1.20 -4.46 5.19
C LEU A 81 0.12 -3.72 5.01
N ALA A 82 0.70 -3.17 6.09
CA ALA A 82 2.01 -2.53 6.06
C ALA A 82 3.13 -3.52 5.72
N LYS A 83 3.05 -4.74 6.25
CA LYS A 83 4.01 -5.80 5.94
C LYS A 83 3.91 -6.21 4.47
N GLU A 84 2.70 -6.53 3.98
CA GLU A 84 2.46 -6.91 2.58
C GLU A 84 2.92 -5.80 1.61
N HIS A 85 2.63 -4.54 1.92
CA HIS A 85 3.09 -3.40 1.12
C HIS A 85 4.62 -3.36 1.03
N ARG A 86 5.34 -3.53 2.15
CA ARG A 86 6.82 -3.47 2.17
C ARG A 86 7.45 -4.65 1.46
N GLU A 87 6.89 -5.85 1.59
CA GLU A 87 7.36 -7.04 0.89
C GLU A 87 7.23 -6.85 -0.63
N LEU A 88 6.04 -6.45 -1.11
CA LEU A 88 5.81 -6.20 -2.53
C LEU A 88 6.66 -5.05 -3.07
N ASP A 89 6.79 -3.93 -2.33
CA ASP A 89 7.64 -2.83 -2.76
C ASP A 89 9.10 -3.25 -2.86
N SER A 90 9.60 -4.07 -1.92
CA SER A 90 10.97 -4.58 -1.97
C SER A 90 11.21 -5.45 -3.21
N MET A 91 10.26 -6.32 -3.55
CA MET A 91 10.32 -7.13 -4.78
C MET A 91 10.29 -6.26 -6.04
N ILE A 92 9.41 -5.25 -6.09
CA ILE A 92 9.35 -4.28 -7.19
C ILE A 92 10.69 -3.56 -7.36
N GLN A 93 11.30 -3.09 -6.26
CA GLN A 93 12.60 -2.43 -6.33
C GLN A 93 13.70 -3.37 -6.81
N GLU A 94 13.72 -4.62 -6.33
CA GLU A 94 14.67 -5.63 -6.80
C GLU A 94 14.56 -5.84 -8.33
N VAL A 95 13.34 -5.96 -8.85
CA VAL A 95 13.11 -6.14 -10.29
C VAL A 95 13.50 -4.89 -11.07
N ASN A 96 13.20 -3.68 -10.56
CA ASN A 96 13.63 -2.43 -11.18
C ASN A 96 15.15 -2.38 -11.37
N TRP A 97 15.93 -2.85 -10.39
CA TRP A 97 17.39 -2.89 -10.48
C TRP A 97 17.94 -3.95 -11.44
N LYS A 98 17.15 -4.99 -11.73
CA LYS A 98 17.55 -6.11 -12.60
C LYS A 98 17.03 -6.00 -14.03
N THR A 99 16.18 -5.01 -14.31
CA THR A 99 15.49 -4.87 -15.60
C THR A 99 16.12 -3.76 -16.42
N GLU A 100 16.55 -4.09 -17.64
CA GLU A 100 16.98 -3.09 -18.61
C GLU A 100 15.77 -2.38 -19.20
N LEU A 101 15.88 -1.05 -19.35
CA LEU A 101 14.82 -0.23 -19.92
C LEU A 101 14.71 -0.48 -21.44
N ILE A 102 13.49 -0.76 -21.91
CA ILE A 102 13.20 -0.85 -23.35
C ILE A 102 13.38 0.54 -23.98
N SER A 103 14.17 0.64 -25.05
CA SER A 103 14.65 1.91 -25.65
C SER A 103 13.85 2.43 -26.84
#